data_AF-A0A961BYV3-F1
#
_entry.id   AF-A0A961BYV3-F1
#
_cell.length_a   1.000
_cell.length_b   1.000
_cell.length_c   1.000
_cell.angle_alpha   90.00
_cell.angle_beta   90.00
_cell.angle_gamma   90.00
#
_symmetry.space_group_name_H-M   'P 1'
#
loop_
_entity.id
_entity.type
_entity.pdbx_description
1 polymer ?
#
loop_
_entity_poly.entity_id
_entity_poly.type
_entity_poly.pdbx_seq_one_letter_code
_entity_poly.pdbx_strand_id
1 'polypeptide(L)'
;MKKPTRLGHGIAALGLALSVAACGSGNAIAGLTTTGSSASSTSTTRSTTEAAARTGAAAALLGDNVESHAQADDVDYDAASAVTVTLSDAGSTATGAGVTVSGATVTITQKGTYVLSGTLTNGQVVVDSSAQGKVRLVLAGASISSTSSAAIYVKAADEAVIVLADGTTNTVSGAAASTTTTDPDAPNAAIFSMADLTIGDTGSLTVTGTGNDGIAGKDGLVILGGTIDITAKDDGIRGKDYL
;
A
#
# COMPACT_ATOMS: atom_id res chain seq x y z
N MET A 1 -22.85 18.20 -39.49
CA MET A 1 -21.86 19.13 -40.11
C MET A 1 -21.49 20.13 -39.03
N LYS A 2 -20.28 20.27 -38.50
CA LYS A 2 -18.92 20.26 -39.05
C LYS A 2 -17.94 19.68 -38.00
N LYS A 3 -17.04 18.80 -38.45
CA LYS A 3 -15.75 18.56 -37.78
C LYS A 3 -14.88 19.81 -37.88
N PRO A 4 -13.89 19.96 -36.99
CA PRO A 4 -12.60 20.49 -37.38
C PRO A 4 -11.52 19.41 -37.32
N THR A 5 -10.86 19.28 -38.46
CA THR A 5 -9.69 18.48 -38.77
C THR A 5 -8.42 19.32 -38.66
N ARG A 6 -7.38 18.72 -38.06
CA ARG A 6 -5.94 18.71 -38.42
C ARG A 6 -5.14 20.02 -38.53
N LEU A 7 -4.00 20.02 -37.83
CA LEU A 7 -2.67 20.45 -38.30
C LEU A 7 -1.65 19.72 -37.39
N GLY A 8 -0.61 18.99 -37.81
CA GLY A 8 0.15 19.05 -39.05
C GLY A 8 1.56 19.56 -38.74
N HIS A 9 2.39 18.77 -38.06
CA HIS A 9 3.85 19.00 -38.01
C HIS A 9 4.56 17.69 -38.34
N GLY A 10 4.99 17.60 -39.59
CA GLY A 10 5.97 16.63 -40.02
C GLY A 10 7.36 17.12 -39.63
N ILE A 11 8.15 16.24 -39.02
CA ILE A 11 9.60 16.31 -39.08
C ILE A 11 10.07 14.94 -39.55
N ALA A 12 10.81 14.99 -40.64
CA ALA A 12 11.42 13.87 -41.33
C ALA A 12 12.81 13.54 -40.76
N ALA A 13 13.29 12.37 -41.15
CA ALA A 13 14.65 11.84 -41.00
C ALA A 13 14.97 11.34 -39.58
N LEU A 14 15.68 10.23 -39.38
CA LEU A 14 16.56 9.48 -40.26
C LEU A 14 16.58 8.04 -39.75
N GLY A 15 16.34 7.08 -40.64
CA GLY A 15 16.33 5.66 -40.29
C GLY A 15 17.71 5.18 -39.84
N LEU A 16 17.75 4.53 -38.68
CA LEU A 16 18.81 3.62 -38.30
C LEU A 16 18.16 2.26 -38.05
N ALA A 17 18.17 1.42 -39.09
CA ALA A 17 17.73 0.04 -39.00
C ALA A 17 18.71 -0.75 -38.12
N LEU A 18 18.32 -1.07 -36.90
CA LEU A 18 19.05 -1.99 -36.03
C LEU A 18 18.41 -3.38 -36.16
N SER A 19 19.01 -4.20 -37.02
CA SER A 19 18.64 -5.61 -37.18
C SER A 19 19.06 -6.39 -35.93
N VAL A 20 18.10 -6.80 -35.11
CA VAL A 20 18.32 -7.80 -34.05
C VAL A 20 18.40 -9.16 -34.72
N ALA A 21 19.63 -9.61 -34.97
CA ALA A 21 19.91 -10.99 -35.36
C ALA A 21 19.74 -11.88 -34.12
N ALA A 22 18.81 -12.82 -34.22
CA ALA A 22 18.66 -13.93 -33.31
C ALA A 22 19.83 -14.92 -33.49
N CYS A 23 20.56 -15.20 -32.42
CA CYS A 23 21.33 -16.43 -32.23
C CYS A 23 21.05 -16.86 -30.78
N GLY A 24 20.41 -17.99 -30.48
CA GLY A 24 20.57 -19.27 -31.16
C GLY A 24 21.91 -19.84 -30.74
N SER A 25 21.89 -20.73 -29.76
CA SER A 25 23.02 -21.44 -29.16
C SER A 25 23.95 -22.01 -30.24
N GLY A 26 25.25 -21.68 -30.18
CA GLY A 26 26.21 -22.26 -31.11
C GLY A 26 27.60 -21.64 -31.00
N ASN A 27 28.49 -22.32 -30.28
CA ASN A 27 29.93 -22.07 -30.25
C ASN A 27 30.55 -22.13 -31.66
N ALA A 28 31.39 -21.15 -32.01
CA ALA A 28 32.78 -21.33 -32.47
C ALA A 28 33.37 -20.00 -32.98
N ILE A 29 34.52 -19.63 -32.44
CA ILE A 29 35.38 -18.54 -32.92
C ILE A 29 36.62 -19.14 -33.59
N ALA A 30 36.97 -18.65 -34.78
CA ALA A 30 38.29 -18.74 -35.40
C ALA A 30 38.35 -17.66 -36.50
N GLY A 31 39.36 -16.81 -36.65
CA GLY A 31 40.59 -16.55 -35.89
C GLY A 31 41.28 -15.35 -36.56
N LEU A 32 42.07 -14.59 -35.80
CA LEU A 32 43.08 -13.69 -36.33
C LEU A 32 44.37 -13.89 -35.51
N THR A 33 45.43 -14.23 -36.23
CA THR A 33 46.73 -14.65 -35.74
C THR A 33 47.62 -13.47 -35.33
N THR A 34 48.18 -13.51 -34.12
CA THR A 34 49.44 -12.84 -33.76
C THR A 34 50.30 -13.78 -32.92
N THR A 35 51.54 -13.94 -33.35
CA THR A 35 52.56 -14.91 -32.93
C THR A 35 53.23 -14.58 -31.58
N GLY A 36 53.48 -15.58 -30.72
CA GLY A 36 54.50 -15.51 -29.66
C GLY A 36 54.25 -16.38 -28.40
N SER A 37 54.71 -17.64 -28.46
CA SER A 37 55.09 -18.66 -27.43
C SER A 37 55.00 -18.32 -25.92
N SER A 38 54.73 -19.20 -24.95
CA SER A 38 54.34 -20.61 -24.79
C SER A 38 54.13 -20.82 -23.27
N ALA A 39 53.01 -21.40 -22.81
CA ALA A 39 52.93 -22.33 -21.66
C ALA A 39 51.50 -22.55 -21.14
N SER A 40 51.14 -23.84 -21.05
CA SER A 40 50.14 -24.48 -20.20
C SER A 40 48.66 -24.15 -20.39
N SER A 41 47.99 -25.04 -21.11
CA SER A 41 46.56 -25.29 -21.08
C SER A 41 46.09 -25.73 -19.69
N THR A 42 45.26 -24.92 -19.04
CA THR A 42 44.31 -25.39 -18.03
C THR A 42 42.93 -24.86 -18.39
N SER A 43 42.10 -25.74 -18.95
CA SER A 43 40.68 -25.54 -19.14
C SER A 43 40.00 -25.40 -17.78
N THR A 44 39.70 -24.17 -17.35
CA THR A 44 38.75 -23.97 -16.24
C THR A 44 37.35 -23.95 -16.82
N THR A 45 36.76 -25.15 -16.87
CA THR A 45 35.32 -25.35 -16.75
C THR A 45 34.87 -24.64 -15.48
N ARG A 46 34.44 -23.38 -15.61
CA ARG A 46 33.90 -22.61 -14.49
C ARG A 46 32.44 -23.00 -14.32
N SER A 47 32.28 -23.92 -13.38
CA SER A 47 31.14 -24.76 -13.10
C SER A 47 29.83 -24.01 -12.91
N THR A 48 28.75 -24.61 -13.40
CA THR A 48 27.34 -24.37 -13.02
C THR A 48 27.12 -24.32 -11.49
N THR A 49 28.05 -24.85 -10.71
CA THR A 49 28.14 -24.76 -9.25
C THR A 49 28.37 -23.34 -8.72
N GLU A 50 29.13 -22.48 -9.39
CA GLU A 50 29.34 -21.08 -8.93
C GLU A 50 28.09 -20.22 -9.15
N ALA A 51 27.32 -20.50 -10.22
CA ALA A 51 26.03 -19.86 -10.46
C ALA A 51 24.98 -20.34 -9.44
N ALA A 52 24.90 -21.65 -9.17
CA ALA A 52 24.03 -22.21 -8.13
C ALA A 52 24.41 -21.73 -6.72
N ALA A 53 25.70 -21.56 -6.42
CA ALA A 53 26.17 -20.99 -5.15
C ALA A 53 25.85 -19.50 -5.02
N ARG A 54 25.87 -18.73 -6.11
CA ARG A 54 25.43 -17.33 -6.13
C ARG A 54 23.92 -17.20 -5.98
N THR A 55 23.13 -18.10 -6.57
CA THR A 55 21.67 -18.15 -6.36
C THR A 55 21.30 -18.63 -4.96
N GLY A 56 22.03 -19.61 -4.41
CA GLY A 56 21.85 -20.09 -3.03
C GLY A 56 22.23 -19.05 -1.98
N ALA A 57 23.29 -18.27 -2.21
CA ALA A 57 23.67 -17.15 -1.35
C ALA A 57 22.66 -15.98 -1.43
N ALA A 58 22.07 -15.72 -2.60
CA ALA A 58 21.00 -14.74 -2.74
C ALA A 58 19.69 -15.21 -2.06
N ALA A 59 19.33 -16.50 -2.19
CA ALA A 59 18.17 -17.07 -1.50
C ALA A 59 18.34 -17.12 0.03
N ALA A 60 19.58 -17.34 0.51
CA ALA A 60 19.89 -17.29 1.95
C ALA A 60 19.79 -15.86 2.52
N LEU A 61 20.00 -14.82 1.71
CA LEU A 61 19.76 -13.42 2.10
C LEU A 61 18.25 -13.06 2.14
N LEU A 62 17.40 -13.85 1.49
CA LEU A 62 15.93 -13.71 1.52
C LEU A 62 15.27 -14.56 2.61
N GLY A 63 16.00 -15.51 3.22
CA GLY A 63 15.46 -16.38 4.27
C GLY A 63 15.04 -15.66 5.54
N ASP A 64 15.52 -14.42 5.72
CA ASP A 64 15.16 -13.53 6.83
C ASP A 64 14.03 -12.54 6.46
N ASN A 65 13.54 -12.54 5.21
CA ASN A 65 12.36 -11.74 4.87
C ASN A 65 11.12 -12.40 5.49
N VAL A 66 10.51 -11.69 6.43
CA VAL A 66 9.20 -12.05 6.98
C VAL A 66 8.19 -11.95 5.84
N GLU A 67 7.46 -13.04 5.57
CA GLU A 67 6.28 -12.99 4.70
C GLU A 67 5.28 -12.00 5.31
N SER A 68 4.85 -11.02 4.51
CA SER A 68 3.85 -10.05 4.97
C SER A 68 2.49 -10.69 5.15
N HIS A 69 1.65 -10.09 6.00
CA HIS A 69 0.23 -10.46 6.12
C HIS A 69 -0.55 -10.28 4.80
N ALA A 70 -0.14 -9.28 4.00
CA ALA A 70 -0.92 -8.81 2.87
C ALA A 70 -1.09 -9.88 1.78
N GLN A 71 -2.29 -9.95 1.23
CA GLN A 71 -2.69 -10.81 0.13
C GLN A 71 -3.15 -9.94 -1.04
N ALA A 72 -2.92 -10.40 -2.28
CA ALA A 72 -3.25 -9.61 -3.47
C ALA A 72 -4.75 -9.26 -3.57
N ASP A 73 -5.62 -10.08 -2.97
CA ASP A 73 -7.08 -9.93 -2.93
C ASP A 73 -7.59 -9.19 -1.68
N ASP A 74 -6.71 -8.57 -0.88
CA ASP A 74 -7.11 -7.76 0.28
C ASP A 74 -8.00 -6.60 -0.14
N VAL A 75 -7.64 -5.98 -1.25
CA VAL A 75 -8.32 -4.80 -1.80
C VAL A 75 -9.56 -5.17 -2.62
N ASP A 76 -9.75 -6.44 -2.94
CA ASP A 76 -10.93 -6.89 -3.67
C ASP A 76 -12.17 -6.89 -2.75
N TYR A 77 -13.27 -6.32 -3.27
CA TYR A 77 -14.55 -6.34 -2.57
C TYR A 77 -15.75 -6.30 -3.52
N ASP A 78 -16.86 -6.88 -3.07
CA ASP A 78 -18.17 -6.73 -3.72
C ASP A 78 -18.96 -5.61 -3.04
N ALA A 79 -19.13 -4.48 -3.74
CA ALA A 79 -19.87 -3.34 -3.24
C ALA A 79 -21.35 -3.65 -2.93
N ALA A 80 -21.95 -4.65 -3.60
CA ALA A 80 -23.37 -4.98 -3.42
C ALA A 80 -23.65 -5.70 -2.09
N SER A 81 -22.67 -6.43 -1.56
CA SER A 81 -22.76 -7.11 -0.26
C SER A 81 -22.14 -6.32 0.90
N ALA A 82 -21.49 -5.19 0.61
CA ALA A 82 -20.88 -4.34 1.61
C ALA A 82 -21.91 -3.53 2.42
N VAL A 83 -21.57 -3.23 3.68
CA VAL A 83 -22.33 -2.30 4.52
C VAL A 83 -21.96 -0.88 4.12
N THR A 84 -22.93 -0.08 3.70
CA THR A 84 -22.68 1.33 3.39
C THR A 84 -22.73 2.14 4.68
N VAL A 85 -21.74 3.00 4.88
CA VAL A 85 -21.61 3.90 6.02
C VAL A 85 -21.52 5.33 5.50
N THR A 86 -22.53 6.15 5.80
CA THR A 86 -22.53 7.58 5.45
C THR A 86 -22.09 8.38 6.66
N LEU A 87 -20.97 9.08 6.54
CA LEU A 87 -20.33 9.86 7.59
C LEU A 87 -20.91 11.28 7.67
N SER A 88 -21.24 11.69 8.89
CA SER A 88 -21.76 13.02 9.23
C SER A 88 -21.54 13.31 10.71
N ASP A 89 -21.15 14.55 11.05
CA ASP A 89 -20.79 15.00 12.41
C ASP A 89 -21.84 14.71 13.49
N ALA A 90 -23.13 14.69 13.11
CA ALA A 90 -24.24 14.50 14.05
C ALA A 90 -25.29 13.52 13.53
N GLY A 91 -24.92 12.62 12.60
CA GLY A 91 -25.90 11.77 11.95
C GLY A 91 -25.30 10.73 11.03
N SER A 92 -24.15 10.16 11.40
CA SER A 92 -23.60 9.04 10.64
C SER A 92 -24.60 7.86 10.64
N THR A 93 -24.74 7.19 9.49
CA THR A 93 -25.71 6.09 9.32
C THR A 93 -25.05 4.88 8.68
N ALA A 94 -25.61 3.70 8.91
CA ALA A 94 -25.19 2.45 8.29
C ALA A 94 -26.39 1.65 7.76
N THR A 95 -26.24 0.99 6.62
CA THR A 95 -27.32 0.20 5.99
C THR A 95 -27.43 -1.24 6.53
N GLY A 96 -26.47 -1.69 7.34
CA GLY A 96 -26.35 -3.05 7.82
C GLY A 96 -25.79 -3.16 9.24
N ALA A 97 -25.60 -4.40 9.69
CA ALA A 97 -25.07 -4.70 11.03
C ALA A 97 -23.55 -4.45 11.14
N GLY A 98 -23.04 -4.60 12.37
CA GLY A 98 -21.60 -4.47 12.64
C GLY A 98 -21.10 -3.04 12.76
N VAL A 99 -21.97 -2.04 12.72
CA VAL A 99 -21.65 -0.62 12.92
C VAL A 99 -22.45 -0.07 14.09
N THR A 100 -21.77 0.59 15.01
CA THR A 100 -22.40 1.41 16.06
C THR A 100 -22.00 2.87 15.86
N VAL A 101 -22.93 3.79 16.07
CA VAL A 101 -22.70 5.22 15.94
C VAL A 101 -23.01 5.88 17.28
N SER A 102 -22.04 6.61 17.81
CA SER A 102 -22.16 7.38 19.05
C SER A 102 -21.59 8.77 18.85
N GLY A 103 -22.47 9.77 18.67
CA GLY A 103 -22.05 11.12 18.29
C GLY A 103 -21.29 11.12 16.96
N ALA A 104 -20.07 11.67 16.97
CA ALA A 104 -19.16 11.71 15.82
C ALA A 104 -18.23 10.49 15.72
N THR A 105 -18.45 9.45 16.54
CA THR A 105 -17.68 8.20 16.50
C THR A 105 -18.48 7.10 15.82
N VAL A 106 -17.89 6.50 14.79
CA VAL A 106 -18.39 5.31 14.10
C VAL A 106 -17.51 4.13 14.47
N THR A 107 -18.06 3.12 15.12
CA THR A 107 -17.32 1.92 15.53
C THR A 107 -17.77 0.71 14.72
N ILE A 108 -16.82 0.09 14.01
CA ILE A 108 -16.97 -1.18 13.30
C ILE A 108 -16.63 -2.30 14.27
N THR A 109 -17.57 -3.20 14.51
CA THR A 109 -17.50 -4.24 15.55
C THR A 109 -17.43 -5.67 14.99
N GLN A 110 -17.63 -5.83 13.68
CA GLN A 110 -17.64 -7.12 13.01
C GLN A 110 -16.67 -7.11 11.83
N LYS A 111 -16.17 -8.30 11.46
CA LYS A 111 -15.47 -8.51 10.20
C LYS A 111 -16.42 -8.30 9.02
N GLY A 112 -15.86 -7.91 7.88
CA GLY A 112 -16.64 -7.64 6.67
C GLY A 112 -16.14 -6.39 5.95
N THR A 113 -16.93 -5.96 4.97
CA THR A 113 -16.62 -4.78 4.14
C THR A 113 -17.58 -3.64 4.43
N TYR A 114 -17.00 -2.46 4.63
CA TYR A 114 -17.70 -1.24 4.96
C TYR A 114 -17.30 -0.16 3.97
N VAL A 115 -18.26 0.36 3.20
CA VAL A 115 -18.05 1.45 2.24
C VAL A 115 -18.38 2.77 2.89
N LEU A 116 -17.35 3.58 3.14
CA LEU A 116 -17.42 4.85 3.84
C LEU A 116 -17.41 6.01 2.84
N SER A 117 -18.35 6.93 3.01
CA SER A 117 -18.41 8.19 2.25
C SER A 117 -18.94 9.31 3.13
N GLY A 118 -18.72 10.57 2.74
CA GLY A 118 -19.19 11.74 3.52
C GLY A 118 -18.09 12.32 4.41
N THR A 119 -18.46 13.03 5.47
CA THR A 119 -17.50 13.83 6.25
C THR A 119 -17.74 13.78 7.75
N LEU A 120 -16.65 13.55 8.49
CA LEU A 120 -16.51 13.88 9.91
C LEU A 120 -15.47 14.98 10.04
N THR A 121 -15.87 16.17 10.50
CA THR A 121 -14.98 17.31 10.71
C THR A 121 -14.25 17.24 12.04
N ASN A 122 -14.86 16.58 13.03
CA ASN A 122 -14.22 16.24 14.30
C ASN A 122 -14.83 14.96 14.88
N GLY A 123 -14.44 13.83 14.31
CA GLY A 123 -14.93 12.51 14.66
C GLY A 123 -13.86 11.43 14.46
N GLN A 124 -14.27 10.18 14.64
CA GLN A 124 -13.37 9.04 14.53
C GLN A 124 -14.10 7.84 13.92
N VAL A 125 -13.39 7.11 13.08
CA VAL A 125 -13.76 5.75 12.67
C VAL A 125 -12.90 4.78 13.48
N VAL A 126 -13.53 3.90 14.24
CA VAL A 126 -12.86 2.90 15.08
C VAL A 126 -13.15 1.52 14.54
N VAL A 127 -12.13 0.67 14.40
CA VAL A 127 -12.31 -0.77 14.19
C VAL A 127 -11.99 -1.48 15.51
N ASP A 128 -12.99 -2.14 16.07
CA ASP A 128 -12.92 -2.88 17.34
C ASP A 128 -13.65 -4.22 17.18
N SER A 129 -13.05 -5.11 16.39
CA SER A 129 -13.56 -6.47 16.15
C SER A 129 -12.54 -7.52 16.58
N SER A 130 -12.95 -8.45 17.43
CA SER A 130 -12.14 -9.61 17.83
C SER A 130 -12.38 -10.85 16.96
N ALA A 131 -13.17 -10.71 15.90
CA ALA A 131 -13.50 -11.82 15.01
C ALA A 131 -12.31 -12.14 14.08
N GLN A 132 -12.06 -13.44 13.86
CA GLN A 132 -11.09 -13.89 12.86
C GLN A 132 -11.55 -13.53 11.44
N GLY A 133 -10.66 -12.93 10.65
CA GLY A 133 -10.87 -12.41 9.32
C GLY A 133 -10.81 -10.88 9.23
N LYS A 134 -10.85 -10.40 7.99
CA LYS A 134 -10.58 -9.00 7.65
C LYS A 134 -11.73 -8.04 7.94
N VAL A 135 -11.38 -6.84 8.38
CA VAL A 135 -12.23 -5.66 8.32
C VAL A 135 -11.74 -4.76 7.19
N ARG A 136 -12.53 -4.62 6.13
CA ARG A 136 -12.25 -3.75 4.98
C ARG A 136 -12.99 -2.42 5.13
N LEU A 137 -12.23 -1.34 5.23
CA LEU A 137 -12.72 0.04 5.14
C LEU A 137 -12.49 0.55 3.72
N VAL A 138 -13.53 0.55 2.90
CA VAL A 138 -13.49 1.12 1.56
C VAL A 138 -13.75 2.62 1.68
N LEU A 139 -12.75 3.45 1.45
CA LEU A 139 -12.88 4.90 1.44
C LEU A 139 -13.30 5.36 0.04
N ALA A 140 -14.56 5.78 -0.08
CA ALA A 140 -15.21 6.16 -1.33
C ALA A 140 -15.65 7.64 -1.30
N GLY A 141 -14.68 8.55 -1.21
CA GLY A 141 -14.94 9.98 -1.01
C GLY A 141 -15.19 10.34 0.46
N ALA A 142 -14.46 9.71 1.37
CA ALA A 142 -14.54 9.96 2.80
C ALA A 142 -13.55 11.04 3.24
N SER A 143 -14.01 11.99 4.06
CA SER A 143 -13.16 12.97 4.75
C SER A 143 -13.33 12.83 6.26
N ILE A 144 -12.28 12.42 6.96
CA ILE A 144 -12.34 12.10 8.39
C ILE A 144 -11.27 12.90 9.12
N SER A 145 -11.68 13.79 10.00
CA SER A 145 -10.78 14.59 10.83
C SER A 145 -11.09 14.39 12.30
N SER A 146 -10.06 14.27 13.12
CA SER A 146 -10.16 14.23 14.59
C SER A 146 -9.21 15.27 15.18
N THR A 147 -9.71 16.08 16.13
CA THR A 147 -8.88 17.06 16.84
C THR A 147 -8.37 16.56 18.19
N SER A 148 -8.68 15.32 18.56
CA SER A 148 -8.32 14.74 19.88
C SER A 148 -7.60 13.40 19.82
N SER A 149 -7.61 12.70 18.68
CA SER A 149 -6.99 11.38 18.51
C SER A 149 -6.69 11.09 17.04
N ALA A 150 -6.44 9.82 16.70
CA ALA A 150 -6.45 9.33 15.33
C ALA A 150 -7.84 9.52 14.71
N ALA A 151 -7.90 9.80 13.41
CA ALA A 151 -9.16 9.87 12.69
C ALA A 151 -9.65 8.48 12.27
N ILE A 152 -8.73 7.58 11.93
CA ILE A 152 -9.00 6.15 11.79
C ILE A 152 -8.17 5.41 12.83
N TYR A 153 -8.84 4.66 13.71
CA TYR A 153 -8.20 3.89 14.77
C TYR A 153 -8.62 2.43 14.68
N VAL A 154 -7.70 1.54 14.27
CA VAL A 154 -7.88 0.11 14.38
C VAL A 154 -7.39 -0.33 15.77
N LYS A 155 -8.33 -0.46 16.70
CA LYS A 155 -8.09 -0.90 18.06
C LYS A 155 -7.96 -2.43 18.15
N ALA A 156 -8.77 -3.14 17.39
CA ALA A 156 -8.70 -4.60 17.29
C ALA A 156 -9.26 -5.06 15.94
N ALA A 157 -8.51 -5.92 15.26
CA ALA A 157 -8.91 -6.69 14.10
C ALA A 157 -7.97 -7.91 14.02
N ASP A 158 -8.38 -8.97 13.34
CA ASP A 158 -7.43 -10.00 12.87
C ASP A 158 -6.50 -9.38 11.82
N GLU A 159 -7.09 -8.63 10.89
CA GLU A 159 -6.40 -7.83 9.89
C GLU A 159 -7.32 -6.67 9.46
N ALA A 160 -6.75 -5.48 9.30
CA ALA A 160 -7.46 -4.32 8.77
C ALA A 160 -6.97 -3.95 7.37
N VAL A 161 -7.91 -3.65 6.49
CA VAL A 161 -7.61 -3.22 5.12
C VAL A 161 -8.30 -1.90 4.84
N ILE A 162 -7.54 -0.91 4.36
CA ILE A 162 -8.08 0.34 3.83
C ILE A 162 -8.02 0.27 2.30
N VAL A 163 -9.19 0.21 1.68
CA VAL A 163 -9.34 0.16 0.23
C VAL A 163 -9.64 1.57 -0.27
N LEU A 164 -8.76 2.13 -1.11
CA LEU A 164 -8.94 3.44 -1.71
C LEU A 164 -9.74 3.27 -3.01
N ALA A 165 -11.06 3.44 -2.93
CA ALA A 165 -11.93 3.18 -4.06
C ALA A 165 -11.51 3.98 -5.31
N ASP A 166 -11.44 3.30 -6.46
CA ASP A 166 -11.01 3.89 -7.73
C ASP A 166 -11.75 5.19 -8.05
N GLY A 167 -11.02 6.16 -8.59
CA GLY A 167 -11.53 7.47 -8.98
C GLY A 167 -11.99 8.37 -7.82
N THR A 168 -11.79 7.97 -6.56
CA THR A 168 -12.15 8.77 -5.39
C THR A 168 -10.96 9.46 -4.73
N THR A 169 -11.23 10.57 -4.05
CA THR A 169 -10.25 11.28 -3.22
C THR A 169 -10.73 11.25 -1.78
N ASN A 170 -9.86 10.81 -0.88
CA ASN A 170 -10.16 10.62 0.53
C ASN A 170 -9.18 11.45 1.37
N THR A 171 -9.63 11.96 2.52
CA THR A 171 -8.77 12.76 3.41
C THR A 171 -8.88 12.27 4.84
N VAL A 172 -7.75 12.07 5.51
CA VAL A 172 -7.69 11.66 6.91
C VAL A 172 -6.77 12.60 7.68
N SER A 173 -7.26 13.24 8.73
CA SER A 173 -6.48 14.16 9.57
C SER A 173 -6.59 13.81 11.04
N GLY A 174 -5.48 13.45 11.66
CA GLY A 174 -5.41 13.18 13.10
C GLY A 174 -4.88 14.36 13.89
N ALA A 175 -5.14 14.32 15.18
CA ALA A 175 -4.56 15.23 16.17
C ALA A 175 -3.21 14.71 16.67
N ALA A 176 -2.51 15.53 17.45
CA ALA A 176 -1.27 15.14 18.09
C ALA A 176 -1.49 13.96 19.04
N ALA A 177 -0.43 13.18 19.29
CA ALA A 177 -0.47 12.18 20.34
C ALA A 177 -0.86 12.85 21.67
N SER A 178 -1.74 12.19 22.43
CA SER A 178 -2.18 12.72 23.72
C SER A 178 -0.99 12.84 24.67
N THR A 179 -0.74 14.03 25.21
CA THR A 179 0.36 14.26 26.17
C THR A 179 0.01 13.87 27.60
N THR A 180 -1.24 13.44 27.84
CA THR A 180 -1.75 13.09 29.17
C THR A 180 -1.85 11.60 29.42
N THR A 181 -1.71 10.78 28.36
CA THR A 181 -1.69 9.32 28.47
C THR A 181 -0.26 8.81 28.58
N THR A 182 -0.07 7.79 29.41
CA THR A 182 1.17 7.00 29.48
C THR A 182 1.00 5.62 28.83
N ASP A 183 -0.15 5.37 28.21
CA ASP A 183 -0.44 4.12 27.53
C ASP A 183 0.39 4.03 26.23
N PRO A 184 1.32 3.07 26.12
CA PRO A 184 2.14 2.89 24.92
C PRO A 184 1.33 2.41 23.69
N ASP A 185 0.06 2.04 23.89
CA ASP A 185 -0.86 1.63 22.83
C ASP A 185 -1.89 2.72 22.51
N ALA A 186 -1.74 3.92 23.08
CA ALA A 186 -2.55 5.07 22.70
C ALA A 186 -2.25 5.48 21.23
N PRO A 187 -3.28 5.88 20.45
CA PRO A 187 -3.08 6.30 19.07
C PRO A 187 -2.10 7.48 18.94
N ASN A 188 -1.10 7.29 18.07
CA ASN A 188 -0.05 8.28 17.81
C ASN A 188 0.13 8.57 16.31
N ALA A 189 -0.90 8.36 15.50
CA ALA A 189 -0.91 8.70 14.07
C ALA A 189 -2.30 9.14 13.62
N ALA A 190 -2.43 9.76 12.45
CA ALA A 190 -3.74 10.06 11.86
C ALA A 190 -4.54 8.81 11.48
N ILE A 191 -3.84 7.81 10.96
CA ILE A 191 -4.31 6.43 10.80
C ILE A 191 -3.45 5.56 11.71
N PHE A 192 -4.03 5.00 12.76
CA PHE A 192 -3.30 4.17 13.72
C PHE A 192 -3.91 2.77 13.79
N SER A 193 -3.07 1.73 13.73
CA SER A 193 -3.51 0.34 13.85
C SER A 193 -2.75 -0.42 14.92
N MET A 194 -3.48 -1.14 15.76
CA MET A 194 -2.97 -2.14 16.70
C MET A 194 -2.80 -3.52 16.07
N ALA A 195 -3.34 -3.75 14.87
CA ALA A 195 -3.23 -4.99 14.11
C ALA A 195 -2.48 -4.76 12.79
N ASP A 196 -2.23 -5.83 12.04
CA ASP A 196 -1.77 -5.77 10.67
C ASP A 196 -2.67 -4.87 9.80
N LEU A 197 -2.05 -3.96 9.04
CA LEU A 197 -2.74 -2.97 8.21
C LEU A 197 -2.27 -3.03 6.76
N THR A 198 -3.19 -3.28 5.85
CA THR A 198 -2.98 -3.12 4.41
C THR A 198 -3.72 -1.89 3.88
N ILE A 199 -3.08 -1.12 2.99
CA ILE A 199 -3.71 -0.01 2.25
C ILE A 199 -3.49 -0.22 0.76
N GLY A 200 -4.52 -0.08 -0.07
CA GLY A 200 -4.34 -0.24 -1.51
C GLY A 200 -5.54 0.15 -2.35
N ASP A 201 -5.65 -0.50 -3.52
CA ASP A 201 -6.47 -0.09 -4.67
C ASP A 201 -5.91 1.21 -5.30
N THR A 202 -6.69 1.92 -6.10
CA THR A 202 -6.20 2.89 -7.10
C THR A 202 -6.60 4.33 -6.80
N GLY A 203 -7.47 4.54 -5.80
CA GLY A 203 -7.91 5.86 -5.34
C GLY A 203 -6.80 6.69 -4.68
N SER A 204 -7.18 7.91 -4.31
CA SER A 204 -6.29 8.88 -3.65
C SER A 204 -6.60 9.03 -2.17
N LEU A 205 -5.55 9.19 -1.36
CA LEU A 205 -5.61 9.44 0.06
C LEU A 205 -4.65 10.58 0.44
N THR A 206 -5.17 11.64 1.06
CA THR A 206 -4.35 12.66 1.72
C THR A 206 -4.40 12.46 3.22
N VAL A 207 -3.25 12.29 3.86
CA VAL A 207 -3.12 12.08 5.32
C VAL A 207 -2.40 13.26 5.98
N THR A 208 -2.97 13.77 7.07
CA THR A 208 -2.35 14.82 7.89
C THR A 208 -2.19 14.35 9.34
N GLY A 209 -0.95 14.09 9.76
CA GLY A 209 -0.55 13.82 11.14
C GLY A 209 -0.22 15.13 11.87
N THR A 210 -1.19 15.71 12.59
CA THR A 210 -0.99 17.02 13.23
C THR A 210 -0.21 16.87 14.54
N GLY A 211 1.12 16.89 14.49
CA GLY A 211 1.96 16.77 15.69
C GLY A 211 2.32 15.32 16.04
N ASN A 212 2.16 14.42 15.08
CA ASN A 212 2.49 13.00 15.17
C ASN A 212 2.69 12.40 13.76
N ASP A 213 2.63 11.09 13.64
CA ASP A 213 2.81 10.39 12.36
C ASP A 213 1.58 10.49 11.46
N GLY A 214 1.80 10.27 10.16
CA GLY A 214 0.71 10.11 9.21
C GLY A 214 -0.03 8.79 9.44
N ILE A 215 0.67 7.69 9.18
CA ILE A 215 0.14 6.32 9.26
C ILE A 215 1.07 5.48 10.13
N ALA A 216 0.54 4.82 11.14
CA ALA A 216 1.34 3.90 11.96
C ALA A 216 0.60 2.60 12.29
N GLY A 217 1.32 1.49 12.20
CA GLY A 217 0.92 0.16 12.63
C GLY A 217 1.79 -0.35 13.78
N LYS A 218 1.18 -0.99 14.77
CA LYS A 218 1.87 -1.72 15.83
C LYS A 218 2.31 -3.11 15.38
N ASP A 219 1.75 -3.66 14.31
CA ASP A 219 2.25 -4.88 13.69
C ASP A 219 2.80 -4.54 12.29
N GLY A 220 2.51 -5.36 11.29
CA GLY A 220 2.88 -5.12 9.90
C GLY A 220 2.04 -4.04 9.24
N LEU A 221 2.66 -3.30 8.32
CA LEU A 221 1.98 -2.35 7.46
C LEU A 221 2.37 -2.62 6.01
N VAL A 222 1.41 -2.70 5.10
CA VAL A 222 1.68 -2.89 3.67
C VAL A 222 0.90 -1.87 2.84
N ILE A 223 1.58 -1.28 1.86
CA ILE A 223 0.95 -0.45 0.83
C ILE A 223 0.96 -1.22 -0.50
N LEU A 224 -0.20 -1.73 -0.90
CA LEU A 224 -0.39 -2.44 -2.17
C LEU A 224 -0.62 -1.49 -3.35
N GLY A 225 -1.10 -0.26 -3.09
CA GLY A 225 -1.43 0.70 -4.14
C GLY A 225 -1.96 2.04 -3.64
N GLY A 226 -2.36 2.87 -4.59
CA GLY A 226 -3.01 4.15 -4.36
C GLY A 226 -2.09 5.36 -4.59
N THR A 227 -2.70 6.54 -4.65
CA THR A 227 -1.96 7.81 -4.61
C THR A 227 -2.07 8.40 -3.21
N ILE A 228 -1.01 8.23 -2.40
CA ILE A 228 -1.02 8.59 -0.99
C ILE A 228 -0.09 9.79 -0.74
N ASP A 229 -0.68 10.93 -0.38
CA ASP A 229 0.04 12.15 -0.03
C ASP A 229 0.00 12.35 1.50
N ILE A 230 1.16 12.39 2.15
CA ILE A 230 1.25 12.45 3.61
C ILE A 230 1.99 13.71 4.05
N THR A 231 1.35 14.46 4.95
CA THR A 231 1.99 15.53 5.73
C THR A 231 1.99 15.11 7.20
N ALA A 232 3.17 14.80 7.74
CA ALA A 232 3.34 14.41 9.14
C ALA A 232 4.36 15.32 9.82
N LYS A 233 4.28 15.44 11.15
CA LYS A 233 5.30 16.16 11.94
C LYS A 233 6.44 15.25 12.36
N ASP A 234 6.17 13.97 12.52
CA ASP A 234 7.15 12.93 12.82
C ASP A 234 7.31 12.01 11.60
N ASP A 235 6.92 10.75 11.67
CA ASP A 235 7.04 9.82 10.55
C ASP A 235 5.88 9.95 9.55
N GLY A 236 6.16 9.80 8.25
CA GLY A 236 5.10 9.69 7.25
C GLY A 236 4.32 8.37 7.43
N ILE A 237 5.04 7.26 7.37
CA ILE A 237 4.51 5.89 7.51
C ILE A 237 5.46 5.10 8.41
N ARG A 238 4.90 4.35 9.37
CA ARG A 238 5.67 3.44 10.25
C ARG A 238 4.91 2.14 10.49
N GLY A 239 5.46 1.01 10.06
CA GLY A 239 5.09 -0.31 10.56
C GLY A 239 6.10 -0.76 11.61
N LYS A 240 5.65 -1.27 12.77
CA LYS A 240 6.58 -1.71 13.84
C LYS A 240 7.37 -2.95 13.41
N ASP A 241 6.69 -3.91 12.80
CA ASP A 241 7.29 -5.20 12.47
C ASP A 241 7.88 -5.17 11.06
N TYR A 242 7.14 -4.60 10.11
CA TYR A 242 7.59 -4.36 8.74
C TYR A 242 6.75 -3.26 8.06
N LEU A 243 7.33 -2.63 7.04
CA LEU A 243 6.73 -1.69 6.09
C LEU A 243 7.17 -2.05 4.67
#